data_AF-A0A966PY60-F1
#
_entry.id   AF-A0A966PY60-F1
#
_cell.length_a   1.000
_cell.length_b   1.000
_cell.length_c   1.000
_cell.angle_alpha   90.00
_cell.angle_beta   90.00
_cell.angle_gamma   90.00
#
_symmetry.space_group_name_H-M   'P 1'
#
loop_
_entity.id
_entity.type
_entity.pdbx_description
1 polymer ?
#
loop_
_entity_poly.entity_id
_entity_poly.type
_entity_poly.pdbx_seq_one_letter_code
_entity_poly.pdbx_strand_id
1 'polypeptide(L)'
;MITKRKSRSDRKHLIYSLSVNGKEYIGVTFVDKGRINYSLTRRWQKHVRRAMTEGKDWKLCTAIRKYGPDNFYVGVIEVVRGKSAAHVRERELIRERKPKLNTDVR
;
A
#
# COMPACT_ATOMS: atom_id res chain seq x y z
N MET A 1 31.61 10.96 7.58
CA MET A 1 30.15 10.79 7.39
C MET A 1 29.90 9.46 6.68
N ILE A 2 29.11 8.54 7.24
CA ILE A 2 28.78 7.28 6.56
C ILE A 2 27.74 7.60 5.48
N THR A 3 28.17 7.61 4.22
CA THR A 3 27.27 7.74 3.06
C THR A 3 26.42 6.49 2.96
N LYS A 4 25.12 6.63 3.27
CA LYS A 4 24.15 5.55 3.14
C LYS A 4 24.03 5.17 1.67
N ARG A 5 24.54 3.99 1.28
CA ARG A 5 24.49 3.50 -0.11
C ARG A 5 23.06 3.53 -0.65
N LYS A 6 22.90 3.92 -1.92
CA LYS A 6 21.62 3.87 -2.64
C LYS A 6 21.06 2.44 -2.55
N SER A 7 19.82 2.32 -2.10
CA SER A 7 19.15 1.01 -2.05
C SER A 7 19.01 0.45 -3.46
N ARG A 8 19.22 -0.86 -3.61
CA ARG A 8 19.11 -1.57 -4.88
C ARG A 8 17.76 -1.33 -5.56
N SER A 9 17.79 -1.06 -6.86
CA SER A 9 16.58 -0.85 -7.69
C SER A 9 15.75 -2.11 -7.87
N ASP A 10 16.40 -3.28 -7.86
CA ASP A 10 15.80 -4.60 -8.11
C ASP A 10 15.27 -5.28 -6.84
N ARG A 11 15.13 -4.55 -5.73
CA ARG A 11 14.52 -5.09 -4.51
C ARG A 11 13.08 -5.54 -4.75
N LYS A 12 12.64 -6.54 -3.97
CA LYS A 12 11.25 -7.02 -3.99
C LYS A 12 10.30 -5.92 -3.50
N HIS A 13 9.16 -5.81 -4.16
CA HIS A 13 8.05 -4.95 -3.79
C HIS A 13 6.81 -5.81 -3.62
N LEU A 14 6.02 -5.47 -2.63
CA LEU A 14 4.75 -6.07 -2.31
C LEU A 14 3.64 -5.20 -2.87
N ILE A 15 2.72 -5.81 -3.62
CA ILE A 15 1.44 -5.23 -3.98
C ILE A 15 0.40 -5.79 -3.01
N TYR A 16 -0.38 -4.91 -2.38
CA TYR A 16 -1.33 -5.26 -1.33
C TYR A 16 -2.70 -4.64 -1.57
N SER A 17 -3.73 -5.27 -1.00
CA SER A 17 -5.09 -4.73 -0.93
C SER A 17 -5.46 -4.35 0.51
N LEU A 18 -6.26 -3.29 0.64
CA LEU A 18 -6.97 -2.95 1.86
C LEU A 18 -8.44 -2.86 1.51
N SER A 19 -9.30 -3.66 2.14
CA SER A 19 -10.73 -3.64 1.85
C SER A 19 -11.59 -3.44 3.08
N VAL A 20 -12.68 -2.71 2.90
CA VAL A 20 -13.70 -2.45 3.92
C VAL A 20 -15.02 -2.16 3.23
N ASN A 21 -16.12 -2.75 3.72
CA ASN A 21 -17.48 -2.48 3.25
C ASN A 21 -17.63 -2.47 1.71
N GLY A 22 -17.11 -3.50 1.04
CA GLY A 22 -17.15 -3.64 -0.42
C GLY A 22 -16.32 -2.62 -1.21
N LYS A 23 -15.43 -1.87 -0.55
CA LYS A 23 -14.50 -0.93 -1.18
C LYS A 23 -13.08 -1.45 -1.01
N GLU A 24 -12.25 -1.25 -2.03
CA GLU A 24 -10.86 -1.71 -2.05
C GLU A 24 -9.92 -0.53 -2.29
N TYR A 25 -8.73 -0.60 -1.71
CA TYR A 25 -7.54 0.17 -2.03
C TYR A 25 -6.44 -0.79 -2.46
N ILE A 26 -5.71 -0.45 -3.52
CA ILE A 26 -4.52 -1.19 -3.97
C ILE A 26 -3.31 -0.28 -3.87
N GLY A 27 -2.21 -0.81 -3.35
CA GLY A 27 -0.97 -0.06 -3.28
C GLY A 27 0.27 -0.93 -3.33
N VAL A 28 1.41 -0.27 -3.53
CA VAL A 28 2.73 -0.90 -3.49
C VAL A 28 3.58 -0.44 -2.30
N THR A 29 4.43 -1.32 -1.80
CA THR A 29 5.51 -1.02 -0.84
C THR A 29 6.74 -1.87 -1.13
N PHE A 30 7.94 -1.41 -0.74
CA PHE A 30 9.12 -2.27 -0.82
C PHE A 30 9.09 -3.32 0.30
N VAL A 31 9.69 -4.48 0.05
CA VAL A 31 9.86 -5.55 1.06
C VAL A 31 11.18 -5.35 1.80
N ASP A 32 11.09 -5.14 3.10
CA ASP A 32 12.25 -4.95 3.98
C ASP A 32 12.87 -6.30 4.40
N LYS A 33 14.12 -6.54 4.00
CA LYS A 33 14.88 -7.78 4.33
C LYS A 33 14.11 -9.08 4.05
N GLY A 34 13.30 -9.12 3.00
CA GLY A 34 12.46 -10.28 2.66
C GLY A 34 11.24 -10.51 3.55
N ARG A 35 11.01 -9.65 4.57
CA ARG A 35 9.91 -9.80 5.53
C ARG A 35 8.63 -9.17 4.99
N ILE A 36 7.85 -9.97 4.26
CA ILE A 36 6.62 -9.53 3.58
C ILE A 36 5.58 -9.03 4.59
N ASN A 37 5.18 -9.85 5.56
CA ASN A 37 4.17 -9.49 6.57
C ASN A 37 4.56 -8.25 7.37
N TYR A 38 5.82 -8.17 7.81
CA TYR A 38 6.36 -6.98 8.48
C TYR A 38 6.24 -5.71 7.62
N SER A 39 6.55 -5.81 6.33
CA SER A 39 6.47 -4.68 5.40
C SER A 39 5.02 -4.24 5.17
N LEU A 40 4.09 -5.20 5.09
CA LEU A 40 2.65 -4.94 5.00
C LEU A 40 2.13 -4.24 6.26
N THR A 41 2.40 -4.79 7.45
CA THR A 41 1.97 -4.22 8.73
C THR A 41 2.48 -2.79 8.89
N ARG A 42 3.75 -2.52 8.57
CA ARG A 42 4.28 -1.15 8.62
C ARG A 42 3.61 -0.20 7.64
N ARG A 43 3.28 -0.69 6.43
CA ARG A 43 2.60 0.12 5.42
C ARG A 43 1.17 0.44 5.85
N TRP A 44 0.47 -0.53 6.43
CA TRP A 44 -0.85 -0.37 7.02
C TRP A 44 -0.84 0.63 8.17
N GLN A 45 0.02 0.45 9.18
CA GLN A 45 0.18 1.37 10.31
C GLN A 45 0.45 2.81 9.84
N LYS A 46 1.22 2.99 8.76
CA LYS A 46 1.46 4.32 8.17
C LYS A 46 0.18 4.95 7.61
N HIS A 47 -0.71 4.17 6.98
CA HIS A 47 -2.00 4.67 6.51
C HIS A 47 -2.92 5.03 7.66
N VAL A 48 -2.97 4.20 8.72
CA VAL A 48 -3.71 4.49 9.94
C VAL A 48 -3.23 5.78 10.58
N ARG A 49 -1.91 5.94 10.79
CA ARG A 49 -1.32 7.19 11.32
C ARG A 49 -1.67 8.40 10.45
N ARG A 50 -1.63 8.27 9.12
CA ARG A 50 -2.00 9.36 8.20
C ARG A 50 -3.46 9.77 8.31
N ALA A 51 -4.34 8.80 8.55
CA ALA A 51 -5.76 9.04 8.73
C ALA A 51 -6.06 9.66 10.09
N MET A 52 -5.50 9.10 11.16
CA MET A 52 -5.87 9.40 12.56
C MET A 52 -5.02 10.50 13.20
N THR A 53 -3.79 10.70 12.75
CA THR A 53 -2.83 11.66 13.36
C THR A 53 -2.46 12.79 12.40
N GLU A 54 -2.16 12.48 11.13
CA GLU A 54 -1.70 13.50 10.16
C GLU A 54 -2.85 14.18 9.39
N GLY A 55 -4.10 13.76 9.61
CA GLY A 55 -5.29 14.40 9.04
C GLY A 55 -5.34 14.41 7.50
N LYS A 56 -4.75 13.44 6.80
CA LYS A 56 -4.78 13.41 5.33
C LYS A 56 -6.18 13.05 4.81
N ASP A 57 -6.59 13.64 3.68
CA ASP A 57 -7.96 13.51 3.12
C ASP A 57 -8.04 12.65 1.86
N TRP A 58 -7.15 11.68 1.71
CA TRP A 58 -7.28 10.68 0.66
C TRP A 58 -8.47 9.77 0.93
N LYS A 59 -9.09 9.20 -0.12
CA LYS A 59 -10.27 8.34 0.02
C LYS A 59 -10.05 7.19 1.02
N LEU A 60 -8.86 6.57 1.01
CA LEU A 60 -8.48 5.57 2.00
C LEU A 60 -8.46 6.14 3.44
N CYS A 61 -7.88 7.31 3.66
CA CYS A 61 -7.82 7.92 4.99
C CYS A 61 -9.22 8.27 5.51
N THR A 62 -10.09 8.81 4.65
CA THR A 62 -11.50 9.07 4.99
C THR A 62 -12.24 7.77 5.31
N ALA A 63 -11.98 6.69 4.58
CA ALA A 63 -12.57 5.38 4.87
C ALA A 63 -12.06 4.79 6.21
N ILE A 64 -10.77 4.93 6.53
CA ILE A 64 -10.20 4.51 7.81
C ILE A 64 -10.89 5.26 8.97
N ARG A 65 -11.04 6.58 8.87
CA ARG A 65 -11.75 7.36 9.90
C ARG A 65 -13.21 6.96 10.03
N LYS A 66 -13.89 6.68 8.91
CA LYS A 66 -15.31 6.33 8.88
C LYS A 66 -15.60 4.95 9.46
N TYR A 67 -14.83 3.93 9.09
CA TYR A 67 -15.12 2.53 9.43
C TYR A 67 -14.27 2.01 10.58
N GLY A 68 -13.24 2.75 11.01
CA GLY A 68 -12.26 2.29 11.99
C GLY A 68 -11.22 1.35 11.36
N PRO A 69 -9.96 1.38 11.84
CA PRO A 69 -8.89 0.56 11.30
C PRO A 69 -9.12 -0.94 11.49
N ASP A 70 -9.78 -1.37 12.56
CA ASP A 70 -9.96 -2.79 12.89
C ASP A 70 -10.94 -3.52 11.96
N ASN A 71 -11.74 -2.77 11.20
CA ASN A 71 -12.68 -3.31 10.21
C ASN A 71 -12.09 -3.53 8.82
N PHE A 72 -10.80 -3.24 8.63
CA PHE A 72 -10.13 -3.44 7.35
C PHE A 72 -9.53 -4.84 7.23
N TYR A 73 -9.80 -5.49 6.10
CA TYR A 73 -9.03 -6.64 5.67
C TYR A 73 -7.76 -6.15 4.98
N VAL A 74 -6.61 -6.66 5.43
CA VAL A 74 -5.28 -6.27 4.94
C VAL A 74 -4.63 -7.50 4.31
N GLY A 75 -4.41 -7.48 2.99
CA GLY A 75 -4.00 -8.66 2.24
C GLY A 75 -2.83 -8.41 1.29
N VAL A 76 -2.03 -9.44 1.04
CA VAL A 76 -1.03 -9.46 -0.03
C VAL A 76 -1.72 -9.92 -1.32
N ILE A 77 -1.50 -9.19 -2.42
CA ILE A 77 -1.89 -9.65 -3.76
C ILE A 77 -0.74 -10.45 -4.38
N GLU A 78 0.43 -9.81 -4.50
CA GLU A 78 1.60 -10.43 -5.14
C GLU A 78 2.91 -9.73 -4.74
N VAL A 79 4.03 -10.39 -5.02
CA VAL A 79 5.38 -9.86 -4.78
C VAL A 79 6.14 -9.78 -6.10
N VAL A 80 6.50 -8.57 -6.50
CA VAL A 80 7.16 -8.27 -7.78
C VAL A 80 8.60 -7.84 -7.53
N ARG A 81 9.54 -8.31 -8.36
CA ARG A 81 10.94 -7.85 -8.31
C ARG A 81 11.10 -6.55 -9.09
N GLY A 82 11.69 -5.54 -8.46
CA GLY A 82 11.95 -4.25 -9.09
C GLY A 82 10.81 -3.24 -8.94
N LYS A 83 11.18 -1.99 -8.68
CA LYS A 83 10.22 -0.90 -8.43
C LYS A 83 9.33 -0.60 -9.65
N SER A 84 9.92 -0.52 -10.85
CA SER A 84 9.20 -0.16 -12.07
C SER A 84 8.16 -1.21 -12.44
N ALA A 85 8.54 -2.49 -12.41
CA ALA A 85 7.63 -3.60 -12.66
C ALA A 85 6.46 -3.62 -11.66
N ALA A 86 6.74 -3.38 -10.37
CA ALA A 86 5.70 -3.34 -9.34
C ALA A 86 4.69 -2.19 -9.54
N HIS A 87 5.14 -1.01 -9.98
CA HIS A 87 4.23 0.10 -10.30
C HIS A 87 3.44 -0.13 -11.60
N VAL A 88 4.04 -0.77 -12.61
CA VAL A 88 3.30 -1.17 -13.81
C VAL A 88 2.17 -2.11 -13.43
N ARG A 89 2.50 -3.15 -12.65
CA ARG A 89 1.52 -4.13 -12.19
C ARG A 89 0.45 -3.55 -11.27
N GLU A 90 0.82 -2.63 -10.38
CA GLU A 90 -0.15 -1.86 -9.56
C GLU A 90 -1.16 -1.12 -10.43
N ARG A 91 -0.72 -0.46 -11.52
CA ARG A 91 -1.64 0.26 -12.42
C ARG A 91 -2.55 -0.69 -13.20
N GLU A 92 -2.04 -1.82 -13.66
CA GLU A 92 -2.87 -2.86 -14.29
C GLU A 92 -3.99 -3.30 -13.36
N LEU A 93 -3.66 -3.66 -12.11
CA LEU A 93 -4.63 -4.06 -11.09
C LEU A 93 -5.64 -2.96 -10.76
N ILE A 94 -5.22 -1.70 -10.70
CA ILE A 94 -6.14 -0.56 -10.48
C ILE A 94 -7.11 -0.41 -11.66
N ARG A 95 -6.64 -0.59 -12.90
CA ARG A 95 -7.49 -0.53 -14.11
C ARG A 95 -8.49 -1.68 -14.18
N GLU A 96 -8.03 -2.88 -13.84
CA GLU A 96 -8.84 -4.10 -13.83
C GLU A 96 -9.92 -4.06 -12.73
N ARG A 97 -9.53 -3.74 -11.49
CA ARG A 97 -10.41 -3.85 -10.31
C ARG A 97 -11.18 -2.57 -9.96
N LYS A 98 -10.76 -1.42 -10.50
CA LYS A 98 -11.37 -0.10 -10.26
C LYS A 98 -11.58 0.19 -8.76
N PRO A 99 -10.53 0.10 -7.92
CA PRO A 99 -10.63 0.24 -6.47
C PRO A 99 -11.17 1.61 -6.07
N LYS A 100 -12.27 1.62 -5.30
CA LYS A 100 -12.98 2.85 -4.90
C LYS A 100 -12.19 3.74 -3.94
N LEU A 101 -11.20 3.21 -3.23
CA LEU A 101 -10.42 3.93 -2.22
C LEU A 101 -9.09 4.48 -2.76
N ASN A 102 -8.72 4.20 -4.01
CA ASN A 102 -7.62 4.88 -4.68
C ASN A 102 -8.07 6.29 -5.08
N THR A 103 -7.33 7.31 -4.61
CA THR A 103 -7.58 8.70 -4.98
C THR A 103 -7.05 8.99 -6.38
N ASP A 104 -5.86 8.49 -6.70
CA ASP A 104 -5.26 8.59 -8.04
C ASP A 104 -5.50 7.27 -8.79
N VAL A 105 -6.15 7.38 -9.94
CA VAL A 105 -6.53 6.26 -10.82
C VAL A 105 -6.03 6.48 -12.26
N ARG A 106 -5.11 7.43 -12.45
CA ARG A 106 -4.50 7.73 -13.75
C ARG A 106 -3.65 6.56 -14.27
#